data_AF-A0A1V6USS4-F1
#
_entry.id   AF-A0A1V6USS4-F1
#
_cell.length_a   1.000
_cell.length_b   1.000
_cell.length_c   1.000
_cell.angle_alpha   90.00
_cell.angle_beta   90.00
_cell.angle_gamma   90.00
#
_symmetry.space_group_name_H-M   'P 1'
#
loop_
_entity.id
_entity.type
_entity.pdbx_description
1 polymer ?
#
loop_
_entity_poly.entity_id
_entity_poly.type
_entity_poly.pdbx_seq_one_letter_code
_entity_poly.pdbx_strand_id
1 'polypeptide(L)'
;MSSTTAETVTPRGSITTTAEHEDALKNIIIEHFCKITSDPVFQRASATGSIVKDLEDQIRTRDEKLANLQKDIKAHQEKESVVIGEFSAVNQNLATQKELAEKEVAALLKVGTERDKSLAEVSRRYQDLQRQLQTQLLARCQDEKKTKSMIAQHNLEIDSFQIRLKERDASINELKESDATLASRLADEKAKSAHLEQDKKSLDEKLLEARSRLEKVDSFILKQHQIDEESIIDGFSSLWNFAVSEIWTVLRQNLDEENLRNDEPWRKLRQNTDAAIRDGATQGQLVPLCASNSDAAKGMRLAVILGILSRQIDKEIFQPSHFPSQTGWLRLSLNKLAKSDNEKEYFYRSVLLSIDRDGQESELRSRANSVVQNVSHYLYGFLSNDQYGELKERIMNVVNEAIEVWRSIQNSAKRYETEFDPAGWAHDEDSLFQFPVGGEDPIGAERLNDHCLVIFPGLYCLESDAFILTSVVPLMGSQKLYIAANQELKDEVRGKASPTTKQLSRKRQNSVAQVQLPSNGTSFLGRKSSGGSSN
;
A
#
# COMPACT_ATOMS: atom_id res chain seq x y z
N MET A 1 -147.65 -0.74 -84.83
CA MET A 1 -148.92 -0.53 -84.12
C MET A 1 -149.11 0.96 -83.91
N SER A 2 -150.34 1.45 -84.11
CA SER A 2 -150.75 2.86 -84.24
C SER A 2 -150.34 3.48 -85.59
N SER A 3 -151.23 3.38 -86.58
CA SER A 3 -152.06 4.52 -87.07
C SER A 3 -151.30 5.30 -88.17
N THR A 4 -151.76 5.55 -89.39
CA THR A 4 -153.09 5.53 -90.04
C THR A 4 -152.82 5.90 -91.52
N THR A 5 -153.42 5.16 -92.47
CA THR A 5 -153.84 5.50 -93.86
C THR A 5 -152.95 6.36 -94.79
N ALA A 6 -152.62 5.94 -96.03
CA ALA A 6 -153.49 5.88 -97.21
C ALA A 6 -153.87 7.31 -97.70
N GLU A 7 -153.93 7.69 -98.98
CA GLU A 7 -153.99 6.94 -100.23
C GLU A 7 -154.24 7.95 -101.39
N THR A 8 -153.85 7.54 -102.59
CA THR A 8 -154.61 7.59 -103.87
C THR A 8 -155.52 8.80 -104.22
N VAL A 9 -155.29 9.37 -105.42
CA VAL A 9 -156.06 9.16 -106.68
C VAL A 9 -157.13 10.23 -106.86
N THR A 10 -157.46 10.47 -108.12
CA THR A 10 -158.68 11.08 -108.66
C THR A 10 -159.96 10.50 -107.95
N PRO A 11 -161.24 10.81 -108.28
CA PRO A 11 -161.76 11.46 -109.47
C PRO A 11 -163.06 12.27 -109.29
N ARG A 12 -163.58 12.66 -110.47
CA ARG A 12 -164.97 12.46 -110.91
C ARG A 12 -165.85 13.71 -110.94
N GLY A 13 -166.62 13.73 -112.02
CA GLY A 13 -167.88 14.43 -112.14
C GLY A 13 -167.76 15.59 -113.12
N SER A 14 -168.05 15.41 -114.41
CA SER A 14 -169.37 15.19 -115.03
C SER A 14 -170.24 16.45 -115.11
N ILE A 15 -170.36 16.93 -116.34
CA ILE A 15 -171.62 17.07 -117.11
C ILE A 15 -172.61 18.20 -116.74
N THR A 16 -172.98 18.91 -117.82
CA THR A 16 -174.21 19.66 -118.16
C THR A 16 -174.72 20.78 -117.28
N THR A 17 -175.20 21.82 -117.95
CA THR A 17 -176.65 22.03 -118.16
C THR A 17 -176.91 22.84 -119.42
N THR A 18 -178.04 22.52 -120.05
CA THR A 18 -179.00 23.39 -120.77
C THR A 18 -178.51 24.08 -122.06
N ALA A 19 -179.08 23.79 -123.25
CA ALA A 19 -180.47 24.12 -123.69
C ALA A 19 -180.78 25.61 -123.48
N GLU A 20 -181.46 26.36 -124.33
CA GLU A 20 -182.11 26.21 -125.63
C GLU A 20 -182.52 27.66 -125.97
N HIS A 21 -182.11 28.20 -127.11
CA HIS A 21 -182.96 29.12 -127.89
C HIS A 21 -182.28 29.35 -129.26
N GLU A 22 -183.03 29.06 -130.32
CA GLU A 22 -182.90 29.51 -131.71
C GLU A 22 -182.81 28.41 -132.77
N ASP A 23 -183.93 27.67 -132.81
CA ASP A 23 -184.55 27.16 -134.05
C ASP A 23 -185.38 28.25 -134.78
N ALA A 24 -185.23 29.53 -134.42
CA ALA A 24 -185.71 30.67 -135.21
C ALA A 24 -184.82 30.97 -136.44
N LEU A 25 -183.64 30.32 -136.54
CA LEU A 25 -182.74 30.33 -137.69
C LEU A 25 -182.28 28.87 -138.09
N LYS A 26 -183.17 27.80 -138.18
CA LYS A 26 -183.00 26.52 -138.99
C LYS A 26 -183.81 26.17 -140.31
N ASN A 27 -184.92 26.83 -140.72
CA ASN A 27 -185.63 26.58 -142.03
C ASN A 27 -186.05 27.81 -142.93
N ILE A 28 -185.20 28.85 -143.04
CA ILE A 28 -185.19 30.24 -143.57
C ILE A 28 -183.72 30.66 -143.93
N ILE A 29 -182.58 30.14 -143.46
CA ILE A 29 -181.96 28.80 -143.48
C ILE A 29 -182.16 27.99 -144.71
N ILE A 30 -181.10 27.35 -145.20
CA ILE A 30 -181.09 26.68 -146.49
C ILE A 30 -181.32 27.66 -147.66
N GLU A 31 -181.99 28.78 -147.42
CA GLU A 31 -181.80 30.05 -148.12
C GLU A 31 -180.45 30.70 -147.74
N HIS A 32 -180.04 30.61 -146.47
CA HIS A 32 -178.72 31.02 -145.94
C HIS A 32 -177.56 30.06 -146.30
N PHE A 33 -177.87 28.81 -146.70
CA PHE A 33 -176.89 27.79 -147.15
C PHE A 33 -175.97 28.31 -148.25
N CYS A 34 -176.39 29.37 -148.94
CA CYS A 34 -175.75 29.98 -150.09
C CYS A 34 -174.74 31.08 -149.73
N LYS A 35 -174.47 31.31 -148.43
CA LYS A 35 -173.11 31.66 -147.99
C LYS A 35 -172.20 30.46 -147.82
N ILE A 36 -172.64 29.30 -148.33
CA ILE A 36 -171.76 28.31 -148.90
C ILE A 36 -171.17 27.49 -147.72
N THR A 37 -170.69 26.26 -147.86
CA THR A 37 -169.37 25.98 -148.44
C THR A 37 -168.25 26.96 -147.93
N SER A 38 -168.51 27.63 -146.79
CA SER A 38 -167.73 28.59 -145.96
C SER A 38 -168.18 28.59 -144.47
N ASP A 39 -169.18 27.77 -144.14
CA ASP A 39 -169.89 27.65 -142.85
C ASP A 39 -169.46 26.37 -142.08
N PRO A 40 -169.33 26.44 -140.74
CA PRO A 40 -168.95 25.32 -139.87
C PRO A 40 -169.81 24.03 -139.86
N VAL A 41 -170.92 23.84 -140.60
CA VAL A 41 -171.45 22.45 -140.86
C VAL A 41 -170.34 21.59 -141.50
N PHE A 42 -169.44 22.22 -142.26
CA PHE A 42 -168.21 21.64 -142.85
C PHE A 42 -167.03 21.56 -141.85
N GLN A 43 -167.05 22.30 -140.73
CA GLN A 43 -166.07 22.19 -139.65
C GLN A 43 -166.45 21.13 -138.59
N ARG A 44 -167.72 20.78 -138.43
CA ARG A 44 -168.13 19.74 -137.46
C ARG A 44 -167.93 18.31 -137.97
N ALA A 45 -167.94 18.10 -139.29
CA ALA A 45 -167.36 16.89 -139.88
C ALA A 45 -165.82 16.80 -139.66
N SER A 46 -165.16 17.91 -139.31
CA SER A 46 -163.74 18.00 -138.90
C SER A 46 -163.55 17.85 -137.38
N ALA A 47 -164.49 18.33 -136.56
CA ALA A 47 -164.45 18.16 -135.10
C ALA A 47 -164.65 16.70 -134.65
N THR A 48 -165.45 15.89 -135.36
CA THR A 48 -165.54 14.46 -135.01
C THR A 48 -164.28 13.69 -135.42
N GLY A 49 -163.50 14.20 -136.40
CA GLY A 49 -162.12 13.76 -136.65
C GLY A 49 -161.14 14.16 -135.55
N SER A 50 -161.43 15.22 -134.79
CA SER A 50 -160.63 15.58 -133.62
C SER A 50 -160.90 14.69 -132.40
N ILE A 51 -162.08 14.05 -132.30
CA ILE A 51 -162.43 13.16 -131.19
C ILE A 51 -161.72 11.81 -131.30
N VAL A 52 -161.52 11.31 -132.53
CA VAL A 52 -160.70 10.10 -132.75
C VAL A 52 -159.23 10.38 -132.45
N LYS A 53 -158.75 11.60 -132.76
CA LYS A 53 -157.40 12.07 -132.41
C LYS A 53 -157.19 12.21 -130.89
N ASP A 54 -158.20 12.69 -130.17
CA ASP A 54 -158.12 12.88 -128.71
C ASP A 54 -158.07 11.55 -127.94
N LEU A 55 -158.65 10.48 -128.50
CA LEU A 55 -158.57 9.13 -127.93
C LEU A 55 -157.22 8.43 -128.19
N GLU A 56 -156.56 8.72 -129.32
CA GLU A 56 -155.18 8.24 -129.57
C GLU A 56 -154.15 8.98 -128.69
N ASP A 57 -154.35 10.28 -128.47
CA ASP A 57 -153.51 11.07 -127.57
C ASP A 57 -153.66 10.64 -126.10
N GLN A 58 -154.85 10.17 -125.67
CA GLN A 58 -155.05 9.60 -124.33
C GLN A 58 -154.37 8.24 -124.09
N ILE A 59 -154.21 7.43 -125.14
CA ILE A 59 -153.46 6.17 -125.05
C ILE A 59 -151.97 6.48 -124.95
N ARG A 60 -151.47 7.43 -125.76
CA ARG A 60 -150.08 7.89 -125.74
C ARG A 60 -149.65 8.49 -124.39
N THR A 61 -150.53 9.28 -123.76
CA THR A 61 -150.24 9.86 -122.42
C THR A 61 -150.30 8.84 -121.28
N ARG A 62 -150.99 7.70 -121.44
CA ARG A 62 -151.00 6.65 -120.42
C ARG A 62 -149.77 5.76 -120.49
N ASP A 63 -149.22 5.54 -121.69
CA ASP A 63 -147.96 4.81 -121.84
C ASP A 63 -146.76 5.63 -121.35
N GLU A 64 -146.78 6.96 -121.50
CA GLU A 64 -145.79 7.85 -120.88
C GLU A 64 -145.82 7.84 -119.34
N LYS A 65 -147.00 7.67 -118.73
CA LYS A 65 -147.11 7.56 -117.26
C LYS A 65 -146.59 6.24 -116.72
N LEU A 66 -146.73 5.14 -117.47
CA LEU A 66 -146.16 3.85 -117.07
C LEU A 66 -144.63 3.85 -117.16
N ALA A 67 -144.05 4.50 -118.17
CA ALA A 67 -142.61 4.64 -118.31
C ALA A 67 -141.97 5.46 -117.18
N ASN A 68 -142.65 6.51 -116.68
CA ASN A 68 -142.13 7.32 -115.57
C ASN A 68 -142.23 6.61 -114.21
N LEU A 69 -143.26 5.80 -113.94
CA LEU A 69 -143.36 5.08 -112.66
C LEU A 69 -142.33 3.96 -112.51
N GLN A 70 -141.94 3.32 -113.62
CA GLN A 70 -140.84 2.34 -113.59
C GLN A 70 -139.47 2.98 -113.32
N LYS A 71 -139.30 4.26 -113.67
CA LYS A 71 -138.08 5.04 -113.41
C LYS A 71 -137.92 5.39 -111.93
N ASP A 72 -139.01 5.73 -111.24
CA ASP A 72 -138.95 6.14 -109.83
C ASP A 72 -138.75 4.95 -108.87
N ILE A 73 -139.25 3.77 -109.20
CA ILE A 73 -139.03 2.55 -108.38
C ILE A 73 -137.56 2.13 -108.39
N LYS A 74 -136.87 2.28 -109.53
CA LYS A 74 -135.46 1.91 -109.63
C LYS A 74 -134.56 2.86 -108.84
N ALA A 75 -134.91 4.15 -108.77
CA ALA A 75 -134.16 5.16 -108.03
C ALA A 75 -134.26 4.99 -106.50
N HIS A 76 -135.34 4.41 -105.96
CA HIS A 76 -135.50 4.24 -104.51
C HIS A 76 -134.74 3.03 -103.95
N GLN A 77 -134.59 1.95 -104.71
CA GLN A 77 -133.85 0.74 -104.28
C GLN A 77 -132.34 0.97 -104.19
N GLU A 78 -131.75 1.82 -105.05
CA GLU A 78 -130.33 2.16 -105.00
C GLU A 78 -129.99 3.05 -103.79
N LYS A 79 -130.95 3.80 -103.25
CA LYS A 79 -130.71 4.68 -102.09
C LYS A 79 -130.75 3.94 -100.76
N GLU A 80 -131.44 2.81 -100.67
CA GLU A 80 -131.55 2.01 -99.44
C GLU A 80 -130.35 1.08 -99.22
N SER A 81 -129.72 0.58 -100.29
CA SER A 81 -128.50 -0.24 -100.17
C SER A 81 -127.29 0.53 -99.63
N VAL A 82 -127.23 1.85 -99.89
CA VAL A 82 -126.16 2.74 -99.40
C VAL A 82 -126.28 2.99 -97.89
N VAL A 83 -127.50 3.18 -97.37
CA VAL A 83 -127.73 3.49 -95.94
C VAL A 83 -127.47 2.28 -95.03
N ILE A 84 -127.73 1.06 -95.51
CA ILE A 84 -127.46 -0.17 -94.74
C ILE A 84 -125.96 -0.52 -94.70
N GLY A 85 -125.19 -0.14 -95.73
CA GLY A 85 -123.73 -0.31 -95.75
C GLY A 85 -123.01 0.55 -94.69
N GLU A 86 -123.41 1.82 -94.56
CA GLU A 86 -122.78 2.78 -93.65
C GLU A 86 -123.03 2.46 -92.16
N PHE A 87 -124.19 1.90 -91.80
CA PHE A 87 -124.52 1.55 -90.41
C PHE A 87 -123.73 0.34 -89.89
N SER A 88 -123.35 -0.59 -90.76
CA SER A 88 -122.55 -1.77 -90.39
C SER A 88 -121.08 -1.43 -90.07
N ALA A 89 -120.51 -0.43 -90.78
CA ALA A 89 -119.12 0.00 -90.60
C ALA A 89 -118.90 0.75 -89.27
N VAL A 90 -119.88 1.54 -88.82
CA VAL A 90 -119.78 2.30 -87.55
C VAL A 90 -119.83 1.37 -86.33
N ASN A 91 -120.65 0.32 -86.38
CA ASN A 91 -120.80 -0.59 -85.24
C ASN A 91 -119.57 -1.49 -85.03
N GLN A 92 -118.86 -1.85 -86.12
CA GLN A 92 -117.62 -2.61 -86.04
C GLN A 92 -116.45 -1.78 -85.48
N ASN A 93 -116.44 -0.46 -85.73
CA ASN A 93 -115.42 0.46 -85.22
C ASN A 93 -115.58 0.78 -83.72
N LEU A 94 -116.80 0.72 -83.18
CA LEU A 94 -117.04 0.91 -81.74
C LEU A 94 -116.57 -0.30 -80.92
N ALA A 95 -116.73 -1.52 -81.47
CA ALA A 95 -116.28 -2.75 -80.83
C ALA A 95 -114.75 -2.83 -80.72
N THR A 96 -114.02 -2.40 -81.76
CA THR A 96 -112.55 -2.37 -81.74
C THR A 96 -111.99 -1.30 -80.79
N GLN A 97 -112.66 -0.15 -80.65
CA GLN A 97 -112.25 0.86 -79.65
C GLN A 97 -112.43 0.39 -78.20
N LYS A 98 -113.49 -0.37 -77.91
CA LYS A 98 -113.71 -0.91 -76.56
C LYS A 98 -112.62 -1.91 -76.14
N GLU A 99 -112.22 -2.81 -77.05
CA GLU A 99 -111.18 -3.81 -76.76
C GLU A 99 -109.78 -3.17 -76.56
N LEU A 100 -109.49 -2.08 -77.27
CA LEU A 100 -108.25 -1.31 -77.09
C LEU A 100 -108.20 -0.62 -75.72
N ALA A 101 -109.30 -0.01 -75.29
CA ALA A 101 -109.37 0.67 -73.99
C ALA A 101 -109.22 -0.31 -72.80
N GLU A 102 -109.79 -1.51 -72.88
CA GLU A 102 -109.66 -2.52 -71.81
C GLU A 102 -108.23 -3.07 -71.69
N LYS A 103 -107.50 -3.23 -72.81
CA LYS A 103 -106.08 -3.62 -72.79
C LYS A 103 -105.17 -2.54 -72.20
N GLU A 104 -105.49 -1.27 -72.42
CA GLU A 104 -104.71 -0.14 -71.90
C GLU A 104 -104.84 0.03 -70.37
N VAL A 105 -106.04 -0.17 -69.82
CA VAL A 105 -106.28 -0.14 -68.36
C VAL A 105 -105.55 -1.29 -67.64
N ALA A 106 -105.54 -2.50 -68.21
CA ALA A 106 -104.81 -3.63 -67.65
C ALA A 106 -103.28 -3.42 -67.67
N ALA A 107 -102.75 -2.76 -68.71
CA ALA A 107 -101.33 -2.41 -68.80
C ALA A 107 -100.91 -1.37 -67.75
N LEU A 108 -101.74 -0.34 -67.51
CA LEU A 108 -101.47 0.70 -66.52
C LEU A 108 -101.49 0.17 -65.08
N LEU A 109 -102.41 -0.74 -64.73
CA LEU A 109 -102.43 -1.36 -63.41
C LEU A 109 -101.18 -2.21 -63.14
N LYS A 110 -100.68 -2.93 -64.15
CA LYS A 110 -99.44 -3.70 -64.02
C LYS A 110 -98.24 -2.79 -63.74
N VAL A 111 -98.11 -1.70 -64.51
CA VAL A 111 -97.05 -0.69 -64.31
C VAL A 111 -97.14 -0.01 -62.94
N GLY A 112 -98.35 0.25 -62.44
CA GLY A 112 -98.57 0.76 -61.09
C GLY A 112 -98.00 -0.18 -60.01
N THR A 113 -98.34 -1.46 -60.09
CA THR A 113 -97.84 -2.46 -59.11
C THR A 113 -96.33 -2.69 -59.17
N GLU A 114 -95.70 -2.55 -60.34
CA GLU A 114 -94.24 -2.65 -60.49
C GLU A 114 -93.52 -1.40 -59.94
N ARG A 115 -94.10 -0.21 -60.07
CA ARG A 115 -93.55 1.01 -59.47
C ARG A 115 -93.61 0.98 -57.94
N ASP A 116 -94.70 0.51 -57.35
CA ASP A 116 -94.81 0.42 -55.89
C ASP A 116 -93.81 -0.58 -55.30
N LYS A 117 -93.57 -1.72 -55.99
CA LYS A 117 -92.50 -2.66 -55.63
C LYS A 117 -91.11 -2.01 -55.70
N SER A 118 -90.83 -1.27 -56.76
CA SER A 118 -89.55 -0.56 -56.92
C SER A 118 -89.34 0.50 -55.84
N LEU A 119 -90.39 1.25 -55.48
CA LEU A 119 -90.32 2.30 -54.47
C LEU A 119 -90.11 1.75 -53.05
N ALA A 120 -90.72 0.61 -52.73
CA ALA A 120 -90.48 -0.11 -51.48
C ALA A 120 -89.03 -0.64 -51.39
N GLU A 121 -88.46 -1.11 -52.50
CA GLU A 121 -87.07 -1.58 -52.56
C GLU A 121 -86.07 -0.42 -52.41
N VAL A 122 -86.32 0.72 -53.06
CA VAL A 122 -85.50 1.93 -52.89
C VAL A 122 -85.56 2.45 -51.46
N SER A 123 -86.73 2.45 -50.83
CA SER A 123 -86.89 2.89 -49.43
C SER A 123 -86.14 1.97 -48.46
N ARG A 124 -86.14 0.64 -48.70
CA ARG A 124 -85.31 -0.31 -47.95
C ARG A 124 -83.81 -0.02 -48.12
N ARG A 125 -83.35 0.16 -49.36
CA ARG A 125 -81.94 0.47 -49.64
C ARG A 125 -81.50 1.77 -48.98
N TYR A 126 -82.36 2.79 -48.95
CA TYR A 126 -82.07 4.05 -48.28
C TYR A 126 -81.89 3.87 -46.76
N GLN A 127 -82.79 3.14 -46.11
CA GLN A 127 -82.69 2.86 -44.68
C GLN A 127 -81.46 2.01 -44.32
N ASP A 128 -81.12 1.02 -45.16
CA ASP A 128 -79.92 0.22 -44.95
C ASP A 128 -78.63 1.03 -45.16
N LEU A 129 -78.57 1.90 -46.17
CA LEU A 129 -77.44 2.83 -46.34
C LEU A 129 -77.30 3.77 -45.15
N GLN A 130 -78.42 4.30 -44.64
CA GLN A 130 -78.42 5.20 -43.49
C GLN A 130 -77.87 4.51 -42.23
N ARG A 131 -78.25 3.25 -41.98
CA ARG A 131 -77.70 2.45 -40.87
C ARG A 131 -76.21 2.13 -41.06
N GLN A 132 -75.79 1.80 -42.29
CA GLN A 132 -74.37 1.55 -42.60
C GLN A 132 -73.53 2.80 -42.36
N LEU A 133 -74.00 3.97 -42.81
CA LEU A 133 -73.30 5.24 -42.62
C LEU A 133 -73.16 5.57 -41.13
N GLN A 134 -74.22 5.40 -40.35
CA GLN A 134 -74.21 5.65 -38.91
C GLN A 134 -73.28 4.69 -38.15
N THR A 135 -73.23 3.42 -38.58
CA THR A 135 -72.32 2.41 -38.02
C THR A 135 -70.86 2.75 -38.33
N GLN A 136 -70.56 3.14 -39.58
CA GLN A 136 -69.21 3.57 -39.97
C GLN A 136 -68.76 4.83 -39.22
N LEU A 137 -69.66 5.80 -39.00
CA LEU A 137 -69.36 7.03 -38.27
C LEU A 137 -69.01 6.75 -36.80
N LEU A 138 -69.75 5.84 -36.14
CA LEU A 138 -69.46 5.40 -34.77
C LEU A 138 -68.13 4.63 -34.69
N ALA A 139 -67.87 3.72 -35.62
CA ALA A 139 -66.62 2.97 -35.68
C ALA A 139 -65.41 3.92 -35.86
N ARG A 140 -65.52 4.88 -36.80
CA ARG A 140 -64.46 5.87 -37.04
C ARG A 140 -64.22 6.77 -35.83
N CYS A 141 -65.27 7.16 -35.12
CA CYS A 141 -65.15 7.95 -33.89
C CYS A 141 -64.46 7.16 -32.77
N GLN A 142 -64.72 5.86 -32.66
CA GLN A 142 -64.01 4.99 -31.71
C GLN A 142 -62.54 4.80 -32.08
N ASP A 143 -62.22 4.60 -33.36
CA ASP A 143 -60.84 4.48 -33.83
C ASP A 143 -60.06 5.79 -33.66
N GLU A 144 -60.69 6.95 -33.91
CA GLU A 144 -60.06 8.25 -33.67
C GLU A 144 -59.76 8.47 -32.17
N LYS A 145 -60.66 8.05 -31.27
CA LYS A 145 -60.41 8.10 -29.83
C LYS A 145 -59.27 7.16 -29.41
N LYS A 146 -59.23 5.93 -29.92
CA LYS A 146 -58.16 4.96 -29.63
C LYS A 146 -56.80 5.46 -30.14
N THR A 147 -56.75 5.96 -31.37
CA THR A 147 -55.52 6.49 -31.96
C THR A 147 -55.02 7.74 -31.22
N LYS A 148 -55.91 8.68 -30.86
CA LYS A 148 -55.52 9.83 -30.02
C LYS A 148 -55.00 9.39 -28.64
N SER A 149 -55.63 8.40 -28.01
CA SER A 149 -55.15 7.85 -26.74
C SER A 149 -53.78 7.19 -26.87
N MET A 150 -53.55 6.40 -27.92
CA MET A 150 -52.25 5.79 -28.20
C MET A 150 -51.17 6.84 -28.48
N ILE A 151 -51.47 7.87 -29.28
CA ILE A 151 -50.53 8.96 -29.57
C ILE A 151 -50.16 9.71 -28.28
N ALA A 152 -51.14 10.00 -27.41
CA ALA A 152 -50.86 10.62 -26.12
C ALA A 152 -49.98 9.74 -25.23
N GLN A 153 -50.22 8.43 -25.19
CA GLN A 153 -49.39 7.48 -24.44
C GLN A 153 -47.96 7.39 -24.99
N HIS A 154 -47.80 7.27 -26.31
CA HIS A 154 -46.48 7.22 -26.94
C HIS A 154 -45.71 8.53 -26.76
N ASN A 155 -46.37 9.68 -26.76
CA ASN A 155 -45.71 10.95 -26.47
C ASN A 155 -45.18 10.98 -25.01
N LEU A 156 -45.95 10.49 -24.05
CA LEU A 156 -45.47 10.35 -22.66
C LEU A 156 -44.27 9.39 -22.56
N GLU A 157 -44.30 8.28 -23.31
CA GLU A 157 -43.18 7.33 -23.36
C GLU A 157 -41.93 7.97 -23.99
N ILE A 158 -42.08 8.71 -25.10
CA ILE A 158 -41.00 9.45 -25.76
C ILE A 158 -40.39 10.47 -24.80
N ASP A 159 -41.20 11.25 -24.10
CA ASP A 159 -40.72 12.22 -23.11
C ASP A 159 -39.95 11.51 -21.99
N SER A 160 -40.45 10.37 -21.50
CA SER A 160 -39.75 9.56 -20.50
C SER A 160 -38.41 9.01 -21.00
N PHE A 161 -38.32 8.65 -22.29
CA PHE A 161 -37.09 8.16 -22.89
C PHE A 161 -36.09 9.30 -23.12
N GLN A 162 -36.54 10.48 -23.52
CA GLN A 162 -35.70 11.66 -23.65
C GLN A 162 -35.10 12.10 -22.31
N ILE A 163 -35.88 12.06 -21.22
CA ILE A 163 -35.38 12.33 -19.87
C ILE A 163 -34.30 11.32 -19.48
N ARG A 164 -34.58 10.02 -19.63
CA ARG A 164 -33.61 8.95 -19.32
C ARG A 164 -32.33 9.04 -20.16
N LEU A 165 -32.43 9.43 -21.43
CA LEU A 165 -31.27 9.66 -22.29
C LEU A 165 -30.38 10.79 -21.75
N LYS A 166 -30.98 11.93 -21.39
CA LYS A 166 -30.25 13.06 -20.80
C LYS A 166 -29.58 12.69 -19.48
N GLU A 167 -30.24 11.93 -18.63
CA GLU A 167 -29.65 11.42 -17.37
C GLU A 167 -28.46 10.50 -17.65
N ARG A 168 -28.57 9.61 -18.63
CA ARG A 168 -27.47 8.70 -19.01
C ARG A 168 -26.29 9.45 -19.63
N ASP A 169 -26.55 10.45 -20.46
CA ASP A 169 -25.51 11.31 -21.03
C ASP A 169 -24.79 12.10 -19.93
N ALA A 170 -25.52 12.60 -18.93
CA ALA A 170 -24.93 13.25 -17.76
C ALA A 170 -24.02 12.27 -16.98
N SER A 171 -24.49 11.07 -16.68
CA SER A 171 -23.67 10.05 -16.01
C SER A 171 -22.43 9.63 -16.83
N ILE A 172 -22.53 9.57 -18.16
CA ILE A 172 -21.38 9.28 -19.02
C ILE A 172 -20.32 10.39 -18.92
N ASN A 173 -20.75 11.65 -18.87
CA ASN A 173 -19.83 12.78 -18.72
C ASN A 173 -19.16 12.77 -17.34
N GLU A 174 -19.91 12.50 -16.27
CA GLU A 174 -19.35 12.32 -14.92
C GLU A 174 -18.31 11.17 -14.88
N LEU A 175 -18.61 10.04 -15.52
CA LEU A 175 -17.67 8.93 -15.61
C LEU A 175 -16.40 9.30 -16.37
N LYS A 176 -16.51 10.03 -17.49
CA LYS A 176 -15.34 10.53 -18.24
C LYS A 176 -14.48 11.48 -17.42
N GLU A 177 -15.09 12.38 -16.66
CA GLU A 177 -14.37 13.26 -15.75
C GLU A 177 -13.66 12.46 -14.66
N SER A 178 -14.34 11.47 -14.06
CA SER A 178 -13.73 10.59 -13.05
C SER A 178 -12.55 9.79 -13.63
N ASP A 179 -12.67 9.25 -14.84
CA ASP A 179 -11.62 8.49 -15.51
C ASP A 179 -10.40 9.36 -15.80
N ALA A 180 -10.61 10.60 -16.26
CA ALA A 180 -9.54 11.58 -16.45
C ALA A 180 -8.82 11.90 -15.12
N THR A 181 -9.54 12.07 -14.02
CA THR A 181 -8.92 12.32 -12.71
C THR A 181 -8.14 11.11 -12.18
N LEU A 182 -8.64 9.90 -12.39
CA LEU A 182 -7.96 8.66 -12.01
C LEU A 182 -6.71 8.44 -12.86
N ALA A 183 -6.78 8.70 -14.16
CA ALA A 183 -5.62 8.63 -15.05
C ALA A 183 -4.52 9.60 -14.63
N SER A 184 -4.87 10.85 -14.26
CA SER A 184 -3.93 11.82 -13.72
C SER A 184 -3.28 11.33 -12.42
N ARG A 185 -4.08 10.86 -11.46
CA ARG A 185 -3.56 10.32 -10.19
C ARG A 185 -2.65 9.11 -10.39
N LEU A 186 -2.99 8.22 -11.31
CA LEU A 186 -2.16 7.06 -11.64
C LEU A 186 -0.82 7.50 -12.23
N ALA A 187 -0.80 8.53 -13.08
CA ALA A 187 0.42 9.09 -13.63
C ALA A 187 1.30 9.70 -12.52
N ASP A 188 0.70 10.51 -11.63
CA ASP A 188 1.40 11.11 -10.50
C ASP A 188 2.01 10.05 -9.57
N GLU A 189 1.24 9.00 -9.25
CA GLU A 189 1.72 7.95 -8.35
C GLU A 189 2.79 7.07 -8.98
N LYS A 190 2.71 6.83 -10.31
CA LYS A 190 3.81 6.21 -11.06
C LYS A 190 5.07 7.06 -11.04
N ALA A 191 4.95 8.37 -11.21
CA ALA A 191 6.08 9.29 -11.15
C ALA A 191 6.72 9.30 -9.76
N LYS A 192 5.92 9.35 -8.68
CA LYS A 192 6.41 9.21 -7.30
C LYS A 192 7.07 7.86 -7.05
N SER A 193 6.47 6.77 -7.51
CA SER A 193 7.05 5.44 -7.36
C SER A 193 8.40 5.32 -8.07
N ALA A 194 8.53 5.89 -9.26
CA ALA A 194 9.81 5.92 -9.98
C ALA A 194 10.86 6.77 -9.22
N HIS A 195 10.45 7.90 -8.66
CA HIS A 195 11.33 8.75 -7.85
C HIS A 195 11.79 8.04 -6.56
N LEU A 196 10.89 7.38 -5.84
CA LEU A 196 11.22 6.61 -4.63
C LEU A 196 12.15 5.43 -4.93
N GLU A 197 11.99 4.74 -6.05
CA GLU A 197 12.90 3.68 -6.48
C GLU A 197 14.30 4.23 -6.81
N GLN A 198 14.39 5.42 -7.39
CA GLN A 198 15.66 6.10 -7.61
C GLN A 198 16.33 6.50 -6.29
N ASP A 199 15.57 7.07 -5.36
CA ASP A 199 16.06 7.47 -4.04
C ASP A 199 16.55 6.26 -3.24
N LYS A 200 15.79 5.16 -3.28
CA LYS A 200 16.17 3.89 -2.64
C LYS A 200 17.52 3.39 -3.16
N LYS A 201 17.70 3.35 -4.49
CA LYS A 201 18.99 2.96 -5.09
C LYS A 201 20.13 3.88 -4.64
N SER A 202 19.91 5.19 -4.63
CA SER A 202 20.90 6.15 -4.14
C SER A 202 21.24 5.96 -2.66
N LEU A 203 20.24 5.63 -1.83
CA LEU A 203 20.44 5.38 -0.41
C LEU A 203 21.22 4.08 -0.18
N ASP A 204 20.89 3.02 -0.93
CA ASP A 204 21.59 1.73 -0.89
C ASP A 204 23.07 1.88 -1.30
N GLU A 205 23.35 2.66 -2.34
CA GLU A 205 24.72 3.00 -2.76
C GLU A 205 25.49 3.74 -1.65
N LYS A 206 24.90 4.77 -1.04
CA LYS A 206 25.51 5.50 0.08
C LYS A 206 25.74 4.63 1.30
N LEU A 207 24.82 3.70 1.58
CA LEU A 207 24.92 2.77 2.69
C LEU A 207 26.07 1.79 2.46
N LEU A 208 26.20 1.25 1.25
CA LEU A 208 27.31 0.39 0.86
C LEU A 208 28.65 1.14 0.95
N GLU A 209 28.71 2.38 0.46
CA GLU A 209 29.90 3.23 0.58
C GLU A 209 30.26 3.49 2.04
N ALA A 210 29.29 3.84 2.88
CA ALA A 210 29.50 4.07 4.31
C ALA A 210 30.01 2.81 5.03
N ARG A 211 29.44 1.63 4.72
CA ARG A 211 29.92 0.34 5.25
C ARG A 211 31.35 0.05 4.83
N SER A 212 31.68 0.21 3.55
CA SER A 212 33.05 0.01 3.06
C SER A 212 34.05 0.98 3.72
N ARG A 213 33.64 2.23 3.94
CA ARG A 213 34.44 3.20 4.68
C ARG A 213 34.64 2.81 6.14
N LEU A 214 33.61 2.28 6.80
CA LEU A 214 33.70 1.80 8.18
C LEU A 214 34.62 0.58 8.29
N GLU A 215 34.46 -0.41 7.41
CA GLU A 215 35.34 -1.58 7.35
C GLU A 215 36.81 -1.18 7.12
N LYS A 216 37.04 -0.15 6.29
CA LYS A 216 38.39 0.39 6.08
C LYS A 216 38.95 1.04 7.35
N VAL A 217 38.13 1.77 8.12
CA VAL A 217 38.55 2.34 9.40
C VAL A 217 38.85 1.23 10.42
N ASP A 218 37.99 0.21 10.49
CA ASP A 218 38.19 -0.96 11.35
C ASP A 218 39.42 -1.77 10.96
N SER A 219 39.83 -1.73 9.69
CA SER A 219 41.07 -2.39 9.24
C SER A 219 42.35 -1.72 9.76
N PHE A 220 42.25 -0.48 10.23
CA PHE A 220 43.40 0.25 10.80
C PHE A 220 43.63 -0.04 12.29
N ILE A 221 42.67 -0.63 12.99
CA ILE A 221 42.83 -0.99 14.41
C ILE A 221 43.31 -2.44 14.56
N LEU A 222 44.18 -2.67 15.54
CA LEU A 222 44.50 -4.03 15.95
C LEU A 222 43.23 -4.67 16.55
N LYS A 223 42.92 -5.91 16.12
CA LYS A 223 41.69 -6.59 16.57
C LYS A 223 41.75 -6.90 18.06
N GLN A 224 40.61 -6.67 18.71
CA GLN A 224 40.38 -6.95 20.12
C GLN A 224 40.72 -8.41 20.45
N HIS A 225 41.48 -8.62 21.53
CA HIS A 225 41.52 -9.91 22.21
C HIS A 225 40.57 -9.82 23.42
N GLN A 226 39.54 -10.66 23.43
CA GLN A 226 38.79 -10.93 24.66
C GLN A 226 39.63 -11.86 25.50
N ILE A 227 40.27 -11.30 26.52
CA ILE A 227 41.01 -12.04 27.53
C ILE A 227 40.20 -11.95 28.81
N ASP A 228 40.07 -13.09 29.45
CA ASP A 228 39.42 -13.24 30.74
C ASP A 228 40.28 -12.61 31.86
N GLU A 229 39.63 -11.93 32.81
CA GLU A 229 40.32 -11.20 33.88
C GLU A 229 41.08 -12.13 34.83
N GLU A 230 40.57 -13.34 35.08
CA GLU A 230 41.26 -14.35 35.90
C GLU A 230 42.58 -14.75 35.22
N SER A 231 42.56 -14.94 33.89
CA SER A 231 43.77 -15.23 33.12
C SER A 231 44.82 -14.12 33.20
N ILE A 232 44.38 -12.86 33.31
CA ILE A 232 45.27 -11.70 33.53
C ILE A 232 45.86 -11.76 34.94
N ILE A 233 45.03 -11.99 35.96
CA ILE A 233 45.45 -12.11 37.37
C ILE A 233 46.46 -13.24 37.54
N ASP A 234 46.17 -14.41 37.00
CA ASP A 234 47.02 -15.60 37.05
C ASP A 234 48.34 -15.38 36.32
N GLY A 235 48.30 -14.84 35.10
CA GLY A 235 49.51 -14.55 34.32
C GLY A 235 50.40 -13.53 35.01
N PHE A 236 49.81 -12.45 35.53
CA PHE A 236 50.54 -11.39 36.21
C PHE A 236 51.14 -11.86 37.54
N SER A 237 50.42 -12.67 38.32
CA SER A 237 50.93 -13.22 39.58
C SER A 237 52.00 -14.30 39.33
N SER A 238 51.80 -15.15 38.32
CA SER A 238 52.75 -16.19 37.92
C SER A 238 54.07 -15.62 37.42
N LEU A 239 54.05 -14.47 36.73
CA LEU A 239 55.26 -13.75 36.32
C LEU A 239 56.16 -13.43 37.51
N TRP A 240 55.60 -12.93 38.62
CA TRP A 240 56.39 -12.55 39.78
C TRP A 240 56.92 -13.77 40.53
N ASN A 241 56.12 -14.83 40.65
CA ASN A 241 56.59 -16.11 41.18
C ASN A 241 57.74 -16.69 40.35
N PHE A 242 57.63 -16.61 39.02
CA PHE A 242 58.69 -16.99 38.10
C PHE A 242 59.95 -16.14 38.31
N ALA A 243 59.81 -14.81 38.44
CA ALA A 243 60.92 -13.90 38.70
C ALA A 243 61.66 -14.22 40.00
N VAL A 244 60.94 -14.51 41.09
CA VAL A 244 61.54 -14.96 42.36
C VAL A 244 62.37 -16.22 42.12
N SER A 245 61.80 -17.22 41.44
CA SER A 245 62.47 -18.50 41.20
C SER A 245 63.74 -18.35 40.36
N GLU A 246 63.69 -17.61 39.24
CA GLU A 246 64.81 -17.42 38.32
C GLU A 246 65.96 -16.66 38.98
N ILE A 247 65.68 -15.53 39.63
CA ILE A 247 66.72 -14.70 40.23
C ILE A 247 67.33 -15.38 41.46
N TRP A 248 66.52 -16.13 42.22
CA TRP A 248 67.01 -16.87 43.38
C TRP A 248 68.03 -17.96 43.02
N THR A 249 67.95 -18.57 41.82
CA THR A 249 68.91 -19.59 41.38
C THR A 249 70.37 -19.12 41.46
N VAL A 250 70.61 -17.84 41.18
CA VAL A 250 71.92 -17.18 41.24
C VAL A 250 72.18 -16.63 42.64
N LEU A 251 71.23 -15.86 43.21
CA LEU A 251 71.45 -15.15 44.47
C LEU A 251 71.51 -16.04 45.72
N ARG A 252 71.09 -17.31 45.63
CA ARG A 252 71.27 -18.29 46.69
C ARG A 252 72.73 -18.70 46.90
N GLN A 253 73.57 -18.52 45.89
CA GLN A 253 74.98 -18.88 45.96
C GLN A 253 75.73 -17.92 46.90
N ASN A 254 76.80 -18.40 47.54
CA ASN A 254 77.62 -17.55 48.38
C ASN A 254 78.42 -16.58 47.50
N LEU A 255 78.50 -15.32 47.92
CA LEU A 255 79.49 -14.39 47.37
C LEU A 255 80.87 -14.72 47.92
N ASP A 256 81.91 -14.41 47.15
CA ASP A 256 83.29 -14.57 47.57
C ASP A 256 83.60 -13.69 48.79
N GLU A 257 84.34 -14.25 49.76
CA GLU A 257 84.70 -13.57 51.01
C GLU A 257 85.49 -12.25 50.77
N GLU A 258 86.24 -12.16 49.67
CA GLU A 258 86.93 -10.93 49.27
C GLU A 258 85.94 -9.81 48.90
N ASN A 259 84.85 -10.15 48.19
CA ASN A 259 83.79 -9.21 47.80
C ASN A 259 82.92 -8.82 48.99
N LEU A 260 82.79 -9.68 50.01
CA LEU A 260 82.12 -9.34 51.27
C LEU A 260 82.94 -8.35 52.11
N ARG A 261 84.27 -8.45 52.09
CA ARG A 261 85.15 -7.56 52.86
C ARG A 261 85.34 -6.18 52.23
N ASN A 262 85.17 -6.06 50.92
CA ASN A 262 85.32 -4.80 50.21
C ASN A 262 84.11 -3.88 50.43
N ASP A 263 84.27 -2.81 51.22
CA ASP A 263 83.17 -1.90 51.58
C ASP A 263 82.70 -0.99 50.42
N GLU A 264 83.52 -0.75 49.40
CA GLU A 264 83.21 0.22 48.34
C GLU A 264 82.01 -0.22 47.46
N PRO A 265 81.97 -1.45 46.91
CA PRO A 265 80.81 -1.94 46.17
C PRO A 265 79.53 -1.90 47.01
N TRP A 266 79.60 -2.29 48.29
CA TRP A 266 78.44 -2.29 49.20
C TRP A 266 77.90 -0.89 49.48
N ARG A 267 78.79 0.11 49.64
CA ARG A 267 78.38 1.50 49.80
C ARG A 267 77.69 2.02 48.54
N LYS A 268 78.25 1.73 47.37
CA LYS A 268 77.68 2.12 46.07
C LYS A 268 76.32 1.44 45.84
N LEU A 269 76.20 0.16 46.16
CA LEU A 269 74.95 -0.58 46.09
C LEU A 269 73.88 0.10 46.96
N ARG A 270 74.15 0.31 48.26
CA ARG A 270 73.20 0.95 49.19
C ARG A 270 72.75 2.34 48.70
N GLN A 271 73.67 3.16 48.17
CA GLN A 271 73.35 4.48 47.62
C GLN A 271 72.50 4.41 46.36
N ASN A 272 72.89 3.55 45.40
CA ASN A 272 72.21 3.45 44.13
C ASN A 272 70.81 2.82 44.27
N THR A 273 70.66 1.80 45.12
CA THR A 273 69.36 1.15 45.36
C THR A 273 68.37 2.13 45.98
N ASP A 274 68.86 2.97 46.91
CA ASP A 274 68.06 4.00 47.57
C ASP A 274 67.60 5.10 46.57
N ALA A 275 68.42 5.40 45.54
CA ALA A 275 68.01 6.28 44.44
C ALA A 275 66.98 5.61 43.51
N ALA A 276 67.16 4.33 43.17
CA ALA A 276 66.30 3.61 42.22
C ALA A 276 64.90 3.30 42.75
N ILE A 277 64.77 3.15 44.07
CA ILE A 277 63.51 2.77 44.72
C ILE A 277 62.65 3.99 45.08
N ARG A 278 63.26 5.19 45.23
CA ARG A 278 62.58 6.43 45.67
C ARG A 278 61.76 7.17 44.61
N ASP A 279 61.60 6.62 43.42
CA ASP A 279 60.77 7.22 42.36
C ASP A 279 59.27 6.95 42.66
N GLY A 280 58.72 7.64 43.67
CA GLY A 280 57.30 7.54 44.04
C GLY A 280 57.02 7.61 45.55
N ALA A 281 56.78 8.83 46.05
CA ALA A 281 56.01 9.25 47.25
C ALA A 281 56.22 8.60 48.65
N THR A 282 56.77 7.40 48.81
CA THR A 282 56.94 6.76 50.13
C THR A 282 58.38 6.91 50.61
N GLN A 283 58.57 7.70 51.67
CA GLN A 283 59.80 7.74 52.46
C GLN A 283 59.94 6.43 53.26
N GLY A 284 60.16 5.32 52.56
CA GLY A 284 60.35 4.00 53.16
C GLY A 284 61.67 3.90 53.92
N GLN A 285 61.67 3.12 55.01
CA GLN A 285 62.86 2.76 55.74
C GLN A 285 63.83 1.95 54.85
N LEU A 286 65.13 2.29 54.86
CA LEU A 286 66.13 1.59 54.04
C LEU A 286 66.12 0.08 54.31
N VAL A 287 66.14 -0.71 53.22
CA VAL A 287 66.28 -2.16 53.31
C VAL A 287 67.69 -2.53 53.81
N PRO A 288 67.83 -3.40 54.83
CA PRO A 288 69.12 -3.72 55.44
C PRO A 288 69.97 -4.61 54.53
N LEU A 289 70.84 -4.00 53.71
CA LEU A 289 71.77 -4.72 52.85
C LEU A 289 73.10 -5.02 53.57
N CYS A 290 73.22 -6.24 54.07
CA CYS A 290 74.38 -6.72 54.84
C CYS A 290 75.45 -7.34 53.95
N ALA A 291 76.73 -7.09 54.27
CA ALA A 291 77.86 -7.72 53.60
C ALA A 291 78.16 -9.13 54.15
N SER A 292 77.17 -10.03 54.11
CA SER A 292 77.29 -11.40 54.61
C SER A 292 76.69 -12.44 53.65
N ASN A 293 76.94 -13.73 53.92
CA ASN A 293 76.36 -14.88 53.21
C ASN A 293 75.21 -15.54 53.98
N SER A 294 74.68 -14.91 55.03
CA SER A 294 73.53 -15.44 55.76
C SER A 294 72.28 -15.50 54.88
N ASP A 295 71.33 -16.36 55.24
CA ASP A 295 70.05 -16.45 54.53
C ASP A 295 69.29 -15.11 54.57
N ALA A 296 69.39 -14.38 55.67
CA ALA A 296 68.79 -13.05 55.81
C ALA A 296 69.42 -12.04 54.82
N ALA A 297 70.75 -12.00 54.72
CA ALA A 297 71.45 -11.12 53.79
C ALA A 297 71.17 -11.47 52.32
N LYS A 298 71.12 -12.77 51.99
CA LYS A 298 70.72 -13.25 50.66
C LYS A 298 69.26 -12.87 50.33
N GLY A 299 68.35 -13.05 51.28
CA GLY A 299 66.95 -12.65 51.15
C GLY A 299 66.80 -11.15 50.88
N MET A 300 67.49 -10.29 51.64
CA MET A 300 67.42 -8.85 51.41
C MET A 300 68.00 -8.42 50.05
N ARG A 301 69.11 -9.04 49.61
CA ARG A 301 69.64 -8.81 48.25
C ARG A 301 68.62 -9.20 47.19
N LEU A 302 67.97 -10.36 47.33
CA LEU A 302 66.92 -10.81 46.42
C LEU A 302 65.77 -9.80 46.36
N ALA A 303 65.22 -9.42 47.52
CA ALA A 303 64.11 -8.47 47.63
C ALA A 303 64.41 -7.13 46.94
N VAL A 304 65.60 -6.56 47.17
CA VAL A 304 66.00 -5.29 46.54
C VAL A 304 66.14 -5.42 45.03
N ILE A 305 66.80 -6.49 44.55
CA ILE A 305 67.00 -6.70 43.12
C ILE A 305 65.69 -6.95 42.40
N LEU A 306 64.77 -7.71 42.99
CA LEU A 306 63.42 -7.90 42.45
C LEU A 306 62.62 -6.58 42.44
N GLY A 307 62.72 -5.77 43.50
CA GLY A 307 62.06 -4.47 43.57
C GLY A 307 62.58 -3.46 42.54
N ILE A 308 63.86 -3.54 42.19
CA ILE A 308 64.44 -2.75 41.08
C ILE A 308 63.98 -3.32 39.74
N LEU A 309 64.03 -4.65 39.56
CA LEU A 309 63.64 -5.33 38.33
C LEU A 309 62.18 -5.02 37.97
N SER A 310 61.25 -5.14 38.91
CA SER A 310 59.83 -4.86 38.67
C SER A 310 59.57 -3.41 38.25
N ARG A 311 60.27 -2.44 38.84
CA ARG A 311 60.21 -1.01 38.43
C ARG A 311 60.79 -0.78 37.05
N GLN A 312 61.89 -1.45 36.70
CA GLN A 312 62.45 -1.35 35.35
C GLN A 312 61.53 -2.00 34.32
N ILE A 313 60.91 -3.14 34.63
CA ILE A 313 59.88 -3.77 33.78
C ILE A 313 58.67 -2.83 33.63
N ASP A 314 58.18 -2.23 34.71
CA ASP A 314 57.07 -1.27 34.62
C ASP A 314 57.38 -0.10 33.66
N LYS A 315 58.56 0.50 33.86
CA LYS A 315 58.99 1.66 33.11
C LYS A 315 59.22 1.36 31.63
N GLU A 316 59.85 0.24 31.32
CA GLU A 316 60.35 -0.05 29.97
C GLU A 316 59.42 -0.98 29.18
N ILE A 317 58.77 -1.95 29.85
CA ILE A 317 57.96 -3.01 29.24
C ILE A 317 56.47 -2.73 29.40
N PHE A 318 55.99 -2.41 30.61
CA PHE A 318 54.57 -2.19 30.90
C PHE A 318 54.09 -0.82 30.43
N GLN A 319 54.15 -0.62 29.13
CA GLN A 319 53.78 0.60 28.45
C GLN A 319 52.56 0.33 27.55
N PRO A 320 51.69 1.33 27.35
CA PRO A 320 50.52 1.17 26.47
C PRO A 320 50.91 0.99 25.00
N SER A 321 52.06 1.51 24.58
CA SER A 321 52.67 1.30 23.27
C SER A 321 54.18 1.48 23.37
N HIS A 322 54.95 0.82 22.50
CA HIS A 322 56.42 0.92 22.53
C HIS A 322 56.96 1.96 21.55
N PHE A 323 56.17 2.99 21.22
CA PHE A 323 56.72 4.13 20.50
C PHE A 323 57.84 4.82 21.28
N PRO A 324 58.88 5.32 20.60
CA PRO A 324 59.91 6.14 21.23
C PRO A 324 59.27 7.41 21.80
N SER A 325 59.08 7.45 23.12
CA SER A 325 58.52 8.60 23.83
C SER A 325 59.41 8.92 25.00
N GLN A 326 60.07 10.09 24.94
CA GLN A 326 61.04 10.50 25.96
C GLN A 326 60.38 11.03 27.25
N THR A 327 59.07 11.31 27.24
CA THR A 327 58.43 12.14 28.27
C THR A 327 57.35 11.43 29.09
N GLY A 328 57.07 10.15 28.85
CA GLY A 328 56.00 9.39 29.56
C GLY A 328 54.57 9.96 29.37
N TRP A 329 54.44 11.05 28.61
CA TRP A 329 53.21 11.81 28.46
C TRP A 329 52.11 11.03 27.76
N LEU A 330 52.48 10.09 26.89
CA LEU A 330 51.56 9.20 26.21
C LEU A 330 50.82 8.29 27.21
N ARG A 331 51.54 7.67 28.16
CA ARG A 331 50.94 6.84 29.23
C ARG A 331 49.96 7.66 30.06
N LEU A 332 50.38 8.84 30.52
CA LEU A 332 49.51 9.74 31.29
C LEU A 332 48.26 10.21 30.52
N SER A 333 48.39 10.48 29.22
CA SER A 333 47.28 10.95 28.39
C SER A 333 46.27 9.85 28.11
N LEU A 334 46.73 8.63 27.81
CA LEU A 334 45.87 7.47 27.65
C LEU A 334 45.18 7.11 28.97
N ASN A 335 45.86 7.22 30.12
CA ASN A 335 45.24 6.95 31.41
C ASN A 335 44.13 7.95 31.76
N LYS A 336 44.32 9.24 31.43
CA LYS A 336 43.26 10.25 31.57
C LYS A 336 42.08 9.96 30.64
N LEU A 337 42.38 9.53 29.41
CA LEU A 337 41.35 9.22 28.42
C LEU A 337 40.53 8.00 28.85
N ALA A 338 41.17 6.92 29.32
CA ALA A 338 40.51 5.71 29.83
C ALA A 338 39.44 6.03 30.90
N LYS A 339 39.77 6.93 31.84
CA LYS A 339 38.85 7.36 32.92
C LYS A 339 37.64 8.16 32.42
N SER A 340 37.76 8.83 31.27
CA SER A 340 36.69 9.67 30.71
C SER A 340 35.89 9.00 29.58
N ASP A 341 36.56 8.17 28.78
CA ASP A 341 36.05 7.56 27.54
C ASP A 341 36.95 6.36 27.19
N ASN A 342 36.64 5.21 27.77
CA ASN A 342 37.40 3.97 27.60
C ASN A 342 37.36 3.45 26.16
N GLU A 343 36.24 3.59 25.45
CA GLU A 343 36.11 3.17 24.05
C GLU A 343 37.05 3.97 23.14
N LYS A 344 37.13 5.29 23.36
CA LYS A 344 38.04 6.16 22.63
C LYS A 344 39.50 5.88 22.96
N GLU A 345 39.84 5.63 24.23
CA GLU A 345 41.18 5.19 24.61
C GLU A 345 41.58 3.92 23.87
N TYR A 346 40.71 2.90 23.93
CA TYR A 346 40.94 1.63 23.28
C TYR A 346 41.17 1.80 21.78
N PHE A 347 40.34 2.60 21.11
CA PHE A 347 40.52 2.90 19.69
C PHE A 347 41.90 3.50 19.41
N TYR A 348 42.30 4.56 20.15
CA TYR A 348 43.61 5.19 19.93
C TYR A 348 44.77 4.23 20.21
N ARG A 349 44.74 3.49 21.31
CA ARG A 349 45.76 2.50 21.64
C ARG A 349 45.84 1.41 20.56
N SER A 350 44.70 0.94 20.05
CA SER A 350 44.64 -0.09 18.99
C SER A 350 45.19 0.41 17.65
N VAL A 351 45.00 1.69 17.32
CA VAL A 351 45.66 2.34 16.18
C VAL A 351 47.16 2.47 16.43
N LEU A 352 47.59 2.89 17.61
CA LEU A 352 49.02 2.99 17.94
C LEU A 352 49.70 1.62 17.79
N LEU A 353 49.10 0.55 18.31
CA LEU A 353 49.65 -0.80 18.23
C LEU A 353 49.67 -1.38 16.80
N SER A 354 48.87 -0.84 15.87
CA SER A 354 48.87 -1.29 14.46
C SER A 354 49.93 -0.59 13.61
N ILE A 355 50.39 0.61 14.02
CA ILE A 355 51.38 1.41 13.30
C ILE A 355 52.79 0.86 13.55
N ASP A 356 53.58 0.63 12.49
CA ASP A 356 55.01 0.27 12.57
C ASP A 356 55.31 -0.86 13.58
N ARG A 357 54.65 -2.01 13.40
CA ARG A 357 54.80 -3.17 14.31
C ARG A 357 56.25 -3.64 14.42
N ASP A 358 56.99 -3.61 13.31
CA ASP A 358 58.39 -4.03 13.29
C ASP A 358 59.29 -3.05 14.05
N GLY A 359 59.06 -1.74 13.90
CA GLY A 359 59.77 -0.72 14.67
C GLY A 359 59.46 -0.80 16.17
N GLN A 360 58.19 -0.97 16.55
CA GLN A 360 57.79 -1.18 17.94
C GLN A 360 58.41 -2.44 18.55
N GLU A 361 58.47 -3.53 17.79
CA GLU A 361 59.12 -4.77 18.24
C GLU A 361 60.63 -4.60 18.42
N SER A 362 61.30 -3.88 17.51
CA SER A 362 62.72 -3.55 17.65
C SER A 362 62.99 -2.69 18.88
N GLU A 363 62.14 -1.69 19.13
CA GLU A 363 62.23 -0.82 20.30
C GLU A 363 61.98 -1.59 21.59
N LEU A 364 60.99 -2.49 21.62
CA LEU A 364 60.73 -3.38 22.75
C LEU A 364 61.95 -4.24 23.10
N ARG A 365 62.64 -4.80 22.10
CA ARG A 365 63.90 -5.55 22.32
C ARG A 365 65.02 -4.68 22.87
N SER A 366 65.14 -3.44 22.38
CA SER A 366 66.11 -2.47 22.90
C SER A 366 65.85 -2.18 24.39
N ARG A 367 64.58 -1.94 24.74
CA ARG A 367 64.12 -1.73 26.11
C ARG A 367 64.34 -2.93 27.01
N ALA A 368 64.07 -4.14 26.52
CA ALA A 368 64.37 -5.38 27.26
C ALA A 368 65.86 -5.50 27.61
N ASN A 369 66.75 -5.20 26.66
CA ASN A 369 68.19 -5.17 26.91
C ASN A 369 68.58 -4.06 27.90
N SER A 370 67.92 -2.90 27.86
CA SER A 370 68.11 -1.82 28.83
C SER A 370 67.76 -2.27 30.25
N VAL A 371 66.63 -2.97 30.45
CA VAL A 371 66.25 -3.55 31.75
C VAL A 371 67.34 -4.49 32.26
N VAL A 372 67.78 -5.45 31.44
CA VAL A 372 68.84 -6.41 31.82
C VAL A 372 70.11 -5.67 32.23
N GLN A 373 70.54 -4.69 31.46
CA GLN A 373 71.76 -3.92 31.74
C GLN A 373 71.64 -3.08 33.02
N ASN A 374 70.51 -2.39 33.20
CA ASN A 374 70.27 -1.53 34.36
C ASN A 374 70.19 -2.33 35.66
N VAL A 375 69.50 -3.47 35.66
CA VAL A 375 69.34 -4.32 36.84
C VAL A 375 70.64 -5.05 37.17
N SER A 376 71.29 -5.66 36.18
CA SER A 376 72.55 -6.39 36.40
C SER A 376 73.67 -5.46 36.91
N HIS A 377 73.69 -4.19 36.52
CA HIS A 377 74.68 -3.22 36.97
C HIS A 377 74.81 -3.12 38.51
N TYR A 378 73.73 -3.34 39.26
CA TYR A 378 73.76 -3.29 40.73
C TYR A 378 74.61 -4.39 41.35
N LEU A 379 74.71 -5.54 40.67
CA LEU A 379 75.47 -6.69 41.15
C LEU A 379 76.83 -6.83 40.47
N TYR A 380 77.17 -5.86 39.61
CA TYR A 380 78.48 -5.80 38.97
C TYR A 380 79.58 -5.59 40.03
N GLY A 381 80.57 -6.48 40.04
CA GLY A 381 81.66 -6.46 41.02
C GLY A 381 81.40 -7.27 42.30
N PHE A 382 80.19 -7.81 42.50
CA PHE A 382 79.89 -8.76 43.58
C PHE A 382 79.95 -10.22 43.13
N LEU A 383 79.50 -10.47 41.90
CA LEU A 383 79.43 -11.79 41.30
C LEU A 383 80.69 -12.11 40.48
N SER A 384 81.05 -13.39 40.38
CA SER A 384 82.05 -13.84 39.41
C SER A 384 81.57 -13.59 37.98
N ASN A 385 82.47 -13.60 36.99
CA ASN A 385 82.09 -13.38 35.59
C ASN A 385 81.03 -14.38 35.11
N ASP A 386 81.14 -15.65 35.53
CA ASP A 386 80.20 -16.71 35.15
C ASP A 386 78.83 -16.48 35.80
N GLN A 387 78.80 -16.18 37.12
CA GLN A 387 77.56 -15.85 37.83
C GLN A 387 76.89 -14.58 37.31
N TYR A 388 77.68 -13.59 36.89
CA TYR A 388 77.17 -12.35 36.31
C TYR A 388 76.57 -12.59 34.92
N GLY A 389 77.20 -13.43 34.11
CA GLY A 389 76.65 -13.89 32.83
C GLY A 389 75.32 -14.63 33.01
N GLU A 390 75.28 -15.58 33.94
CA GLU A 390 74.07 -16.33 34.29
C GLU A 390 72.97 -15.38 34.79
N LEU A 391 73.28 -14.43 35.67
CA LEU A 391 72.30 -13.44 36.14
C LEU A 391 71.67 -12.66 34.98
N LYS A 392 72.46 -12.20 34.00
CA LYS A 392 71.94 -11.45 32.86
C LYS A 392 70.97 -12.29 32.02
N GLU A 393 71.28 -13.57 31.82
CA GLU A 393 70.40 -14.51 31.13
C GLU A 393 69.09 -14.71 31.92
N ARG A 394 69.16 -14.95 33.23
CA ARG A 394 67.99 -15.10 34.10
C ARG A 394 67.10 -13.85 34.09
N ILE A 395 67.68 -12.65 34.17
CA ILE A 395 66.91 -11.41 34.07
C ILE A 395 66.23 -11.31 32.69
N MET A 396 66.93 -11.67 31.60
CA MET A 396 66.34 -11.65 30.27
C MET A 396 65.15 -12.61 30.15
N ASN A 397 65.23 -13.81 30.75
CA ASN A 397 64.11 -14.75 30.78
C ASN A 397 62.87 -14.15 31.46
N VAL A 398 63.06 -13.49 32.61
CA VAL A 398 61.97 -12.80 33.33
C VAL A 398 61.39 -11.65 32.50
N VAL A 399 62.24 -10.87 31.83
CA VAL A 399 61.79 -9.77 30.96
C VAL A 399 60.99 -10.28 29.76
N ASN A 400 61.41 -11.39 29.15
CA ASN A 400 60.66 -12.02 28.05
C ASN A 400 59.29 -12.54 28.51
N GLU A 401 59.22 -13.16 29.70
CA GLU A 401 57.94 -13.58 30.27
C GLU A 401 57.03 -12.38 30.54
N ALA A 402 57.60 -11.27 31.05
CA ALA A 402 56.85 -10.03 31.27
C ALA A 402 56.30 -9.44 29.96
N ILE A 403 57.05 -9.55 28.86
CA ILE A 403 56.59 -9.13 27.53
C ILE A 403 55.38 -9.95 27.09
N GLU A 404 55.40 -11.26 27.24
CA GLU A 404 54.29 -12.14 26.81
C GLU A 404 53.02 -11.89 27.63
N VAL A 405 53.14 -11.79 28.96
CA VAL A 405 52.02 -11.43 29.84
C VAL A 405 51.47 -10.05 29.48
N TRP A 406 52.36 -9.04 29.33
CA TRP A 406 51.93 -7.68 29.07
C TRP A 406 51.34 -7.49 27.67
N ARG A 407 51.81 -8.19 26.64
CA ARG A 407 51.22 -8.13 25.29
C ARG A 407 49.73 -8.47 25.30
N SER A 408 49.35 -9.46 26.09
CA SER A 408 47.95 -9.86 26.25
C SER A 408 47.14 -8.72 26.91
N ILE A 409 47.66 -8.18 28.02
CA ILE A 409 47.06 -7.06 28.74
C ILE A 409 46.96 -5.81 27.84
N GLN A 410 48.01 -5.50 27.08
CA GLN A 410 48.14 -4.36 26.18
C GLN A 410 47.17 -4.41 25.01
N ASN A 411 46.74 -5.60 24.56
CA ASN A 411 45.79 -5.79 23.46
C ASN A 411 44.33 -5.93 23.92
N SER A 412 44.09 -5.93 25.24
CA SER A 412 42.75 -6.05 25.80
C SER A 412 41.92 -4.79 25.56
N ALA A 413 40.60 -4.92 25.61
CA ALA A 413 39.69 -3.77 25.45
C ALA A 413 39.74 -2.81 26.64
N LYS A 414 39.97 -3.34 27.84
CA LYS A 414 40.10 -2.54 29.05
C LYS A 414 41.54 -2.01 29.17
N ARG A 415 41.69 -0.87 29.85
CA ARG A 415 43.02 -0.34 30.16
C ARG A 415 43.42 -0.80 31.56
N TYR A 416 44.58 -1.46 31.65
CA TYR A 416 45.19 -1.86 32.91
C TYR A 416 46.45 -1.07 33.20
N GLU A 417 46.67 -0.76 34.46
CA GLU A 417 47.88 -0.08 34.93
C GLU A 417 48.44 -0.75 36.17
N THR A 418 49.71 -0.48 36.41
CA THR A 418 50.49 -0.97 37.52
C THR A 418 50.74 0.15 38.53
N GLU A 419 50.69 -0.18 39.81
CA GLU A 419 50.91 0.79 40.89
C GLU A 419 51.84 0.22 41.96
N PHE A 420 52.72 1.08 42.49
CA PHE A 420 53.66 0.75 43.56
C PHE A 420 53.31 1.43 44.88
N ASP A 421 52.23 2.22 44.95
CA ASP A 421 51.80 2.90 46.18
C ASP A 421 50.94 1.98 47.04
N PRO A 422 51.38 1.59 48.24
CA PRO A 422 50.60 0.73 49.13
C PRO A 422 49.42 1.47 49.80
N ALA A 423 49.41 2.81 49.85
CA ALA A 423 48.47 3.58 50.68
C ALA A 423 46.99 3.49 50.25
N GLY A 424 46.72 3.03 49.02
CA GLY A 424 45.37 2.83 48.49
C GLY A 424 44.83 1.39 48.61
N TRP A 425 45.63 0.44 49.10
CA TRP A 425 45.41 -1.00 48.91
C TRP A 425 45.16 -1.68 50.27
N ALA A 426 43.98 -2.29 50.47
CA ALA A 426 43.73 -3.10 51.66
C ALA A 426 44.66 -4.33 51.61
N HIS A 427 45.63 -4.39 52.51
CA HIS A 427 46.62 -5.46 52.52
C HIS A 427 46.01 -6.73 53.14
N ASP A 428 45.74 -7.73 52.30
CA ASP A 428 45.56 -9.10 52.78
C ASP A 428 46.93 -9.66 53.20
N GLU A 429 46.98 -10.40 54.31
CA GLU A 429 48.22 -11.03 54.82
C GLU A 429 48.86 -11.97 53.78
N ASP A 430 48.05 -12.51 52.87
CA ASP A 430 48.48 -13.36 51.75
C ASP A 430 49.28 -12.60 50.67
N SER A 431 49.29 -11.26 50.70
CA SER A 431 50.00 -10.41 49.72
C SER A 431 51.44 -10.07 50.12
N LEU A 432 51.94 -10.56 51.26
CA LEU A 432 53.30 -10.25 51.72
C LEU A 432 54.37 -10.98 50.88
N PHE A 433 55.55 -10.36 50.76
CA PHE A 433 56.65 -11.00 50.03
C PHE A 433 57.11 -12.29 50.71
N GLN A 434 56.95 -13.43 50.02
CA GLN A 434 57.38 -14.73 50.51
C GLN A 434 58.83 -15.01 50.12
N PHE A 435 59.70 -15.17 51.12
CA PHE A 435 61.09 -15.53 50.86
C PHE A 435 61.20 -17.01 50.47
N PRO A 436 62.06 -17.36 49.49
CA PRO A 436 62.32 -18.76 49.14
C PRO A 436 63.14 -19.51 50.21
N VAL A 437 63.50 -18.85 51.32
CA VAL A 437 64.27 -19.37 52.45
C VAL A 437 63.69 -18.85 53.76
N GLY A 438 63.83 -19.60 54.86
CA GLY A 438 63.55 -19.11 56.23
C GLY A 438 62.31 -19.67 56.94
N GLY A 439 61.49 -20.50 56.27
CA GLY A 439 60.22 -21.03 56.78
C GLY A 439 59.08 -20.00 56.69
N GLU A 440 57.83 -20.41 56.98
CA GLU A 440 56.70 -19.48 57.09
C GLU A 440 56.99 -18.44 58.19
N ASP A 441 56.78 -17.16 57.86
CA ASP A 441 56.99 -16.05 58.79
C ASP A 441 55.77 -15.93 59.72
N PRO A 442 55.88 -16.21 61.04
CA PRO A 442 54.82 -15.84 61.96
C PRO A 442 54.81 -14.32 62.10
N ILE A 443 53.68 -13.70 61.74
CA ILE A 443 53.45 -12.27 61.88
C ILE A 443 53.54 -11.93 63.37
N GLY A 444 54.62 -11.25 63.76
CA GLY A 444 54.73 -10.66 65.08
C GLY A 444 53.72 -9.53 65.21
N ALA A 445 52.72 -9.72 66.07
CA ALA A 445 51.71 -8.71 66.37
C ALA A 445 52.35 -7.34 66.71
N GLU A 446 51.71 -6.27 66.22
CA GLU A 446 51.75 -4.86 66.69
C GLU A 446 52.51 -3.76 65.92
N ARG A 447 52.97 -3.93 64.66
CA ARG A 447 53.38 -2.75 63.85
C ARG A 447 52.93 -2.83 62.40
N LEU A 448 51.71 -2.36 62.16
CA LEU A 448 50.99 -2.47 60.88
C LEU A 448 51.41 -1.47 59.78
N ASN A 449 52.36 -0.54 60.00
CA ASN A 449 52.59 0.58 59.07
C ASN A 449 54.04 0.86 58.64
N ASP A 450 54.98 -0.08 58.83
CA ASP A 450 56.37 0.06 58.33
C ASP A 450 56.59 -0.77 57.06
N HIS A 451 55.99 -0.34 55.94
CA HIS A 451 56.36 -0.86 54.61
C HIS A 451 57.77 -0.31 54.26
N CYS A 452 58.73 -1.20 54.01
CA CYS A 452 60.09 -0.79 53.65
C CYS A 452 60.27 -0.66 52.14
N LEU A 453 59.67 -1.57 51.38
CA LEU A 453 59.80 -1.62 49.92
C LEU A 453 58.60 -2.36 49.32
N VAL A 454 57.93 -1.77 48.31
CA VAL A 454 57.04 -2.55 47.43
C VAL A 454 57.89 -3.27 46.40
N ILE A 455 57.89 -4.61 46.45
CA ILE A 455 58.70 -5.46 45.57
C ILE A 455 57.98 -5.66 44.24
N PHE A 456 56.71 -6.04 44.26
CA PHE A 456 55.91 -6.20 43.04
C PHE A 456 54.74 -5.22 43.02
N PRO A 457 54.48 -4.57 41.86
CA PRO A 457 53.35 -3.67 41.73
C PRO A 457 52.03 -4.44 41.74
N GLY A 458 50.97 -3.76 42.16
CA GLY A 458 49.60 -4.24 41.96
C GLY A 458 49.11 -3.89 40.56
N LEU A 459 48.17 -4.66 40.04
CA LEU A 459 47.49 -4.42 38.76
C LEU A 459 46.07 -3.92 39.03
N TYR A 460 45.66 -2.87 38.33
CA TYR A 460 44.31 -2.32 38.44
C TYR A 460 43.73 -1.94 37.07
N CYS A 461 42.41 -1.98 36.96
CA CYS A 461 41.68 -1.55 35.78
C CYS A 461 41.32 -0.06 35.88
N LEU A 462 41.50 0.70 34.80
CA LEU A 462 41.25 2.15 34.73
C LEU A 462 39.83 2.55 34.29
N GLU A 463 38.86 1.63 34.37
CA GLU A 463 37.45 1.93 34.09
C GLU A 463 36.87 2.97 35.06
N SER A 464 35.65 3.46 34.75
CA SER A 464 34.96 4.54 35.48
C SER A 464 34.95 4.35 37.01
N ASP A 465 34.92 3.09 37.45
CA ASP A 465 35.16 2.66 38.83
C ASP A 465 36.45 1.83 38.87
N ALA A 466 37.59 2.50 39.01
CA ALA A 466 38.88 1.81 39.04
C ALA A 466 38.88 0.75 40.15
N PHE A 467 39.11 -0.51 39.78
CA PHE A 467 39.17 -1.62 40.72
C PHE A 467 40.48 -2.38 40.61
N ILE A 468 40.87 -2.92 41.75
CA ILE A 468 42.12 -3.64 41.97
C ILE A 468 41.94 -5.09 41.50
N LEU A 469 42.87 -5.57 40.66
CA LEU A 469 42.93 -6.97 40.24
C LEU A 469 43.92 -7.76 41.09
N THR A 470 45.11 -7.22 41.33
CA THR A 470 46.14 -7.88 42.15
C THR A 470 46.77 -6.90 43.12
N SER A 471 46.82 -7.24 44.40
CA SER A 471 47.42 -6.40 45.44
C SER A 471 48.92 -6.20 45.24
N VAL A 472 49.43 -5.05 45.67
CA VAL A 472 50.88 -4.81 45.78
C VAL A 472 51.52 -5.84 46.72
N VAL A 473 52.77 -6.22 46.45
CA VAL A 473 53.54 -7.15 47.30
C VAL A 473 54.61 -6.39 48.08
N PRO A 474 54.35 -6.02 49.35
CA PRO A 474 55.31 -5.28 50.16
C PRO A 474 56.29 -6.20 50.92
N LEU A 475 57.48 -5.66 51.15
CA LEU A 475 58.45 -6.09 52.15
C LEU A 475 58.20 -5.30 53.43
N MET A 476 57.89 -6.00 54.52
CA MET A 476 57.61 -5.40 55.81
C MET A 476 58.82 -5.42 56.73
N GLY A 477 59.00 -4.36 57.51
CA GLY A 477 60.04 -4.33 58.56
C GLY A 477 59.84 -5.38 59.66
N SER A 478 58.63 -5.94 59.77
CA SER A 478 58.25 -6.97 60.74
C SER A 478 58.61 -8.40 60.30
N GLN A 479 59.00 -8.63 59.03
CA GLN A 479 59.34 -9.97 58.56
C GLN A 479 60.64 -10.47 59.21
N LYS A 480 60.70 -11.77 59.52
CA LYS A 480 61.78 -12.38 60.30
C LYS A 480 63.15 -12.17 59.65
N LEU A 481 63.24 -12.38 58.33
CA LEU A 481 64.50 -12.19 57.61
C LEU A 481 64.91 -10.72 57.53
N TYR A 482 63.96 -9.79 57.46
CA TYR A 482 64.25 -8.36 57.56
C TYR A 482 64.84 -8.00 58.92
N ILE A 483 64.21 -8.46 60.01
CA ILE A 483 64.69 -8.21 61.39
C ILE A 483 66.10 -8.78 61.58
N ALA A 484 66.33 -10.01 61.13
CA ALA A 484 67.64 -10.67 61.21
C ALA A 484 68.72 -9.90 60.44
N ALA A 485 68.44 -9.50 59.19
CA ALA A 485 69.36 -8.69 58.40
C ALA A 485 69.62 -7.31 59.05
N ASN A 486 68.59 -6.65 59.57
CA ASN A 486 68.76 -5.38 60.25
C ASN A 486 69.67 -5.49 61.50
N GLN A 487 69.60 -6.62 62.21
CA GLN A 487 70.49 -6.90 63.33
C GLN A 487 71.93 -7.14 62.86
N GLU A 488 72.13 -7.94 61.81
CA GLU A 488 73.45 -8.17 61.19
C GLU A 488 74.11 -6.86 60.74
N LEU A 489 73.34 -5.99 60.07
CA LEU A 489 73.84 -4.69 59.59
C LEU A 489 74.29 -3.80 60.75
N LYS A 490 73.53 -3.78 61.86
CA LYS A 490 73.90 -3.03 63.07
C LYS A 490 75.19 -3.57 63.69
N ASP A 491 75.37 -4.87 63.69
CA ASP A 491 76.57 -5.52 64.22
C ASP A 491 77.79 -5.28 63.31
N GLU A 492 77.61 -5.28 61.98
CA GLU A 492 78.63 -4.89 60.98
C GLU A 492 79.11 -3.46 61.21
N VAL A 493 78.18 -2.51 61.36
CA VAL A 493 78.49 -1.09 61.59
C VAL A 493 79.18 -0.89 62.96
N ARG A 494 78.71 -1.58 64.01
CA ARG A 494 79.31 -1.52 65.35
C ARG A 494 80.73 -2.10 65.37
N GLY A 495 80.97 -3.18 64.63
CA GLY A 495 82.30 -3.79 64.47
C GLY A 495 83.30 -2.88 63.77
N LYS A 496 82.86 -2.07 62.80
CA LYS A 496 83.69 -1.08 62.07
C LYS A 496 84.00 0.18 62.90
N ALA A 497 83.12 0.57 63.82
CA ALA A 497 83.26 1.79 64.64
C ALA A 497 84.19 1.67 65.86
N SER A 498 84.86 0.52 66.07
CA SER A 498 85.73 0.31 67.25
C SER A 498 87.22 0.26 66.91
N PRO A 499 87.97 1.37 67.02
CA PRO A 499 89.39 1.33 67.35
C PRO A 499 89.54 1.67 68.83
N THR A 500 89.12 0.78 69.74
CA THR A 500 89.48 0.92 71.16
C THR A 500 90.34 -0.26 71.55
N THR A 501 91.64 0.00 71.53
CA THR A 501 92.66 -0.48 72.47
C THR A 501 92.45 -1.91 72.97
N LYS A 502 93.27 -2.84 72.46
CA LYS A 502 93.50 -4.18 73.01
C LYS A 502 93.74 -4.08 74.53
N GLN A 503 92.69 -4.25 75.33
CA GLN A 503 92.82 -4.52 76.75
C GLN A 503 93.27 -5.97 76.86
N LEU A 504 94.51 -6.16 77.30
CA LEU A 504 95.09 -7.46 77.60
C LEU A 504 94.13 -8.29 78.44
N SER A 505 93.72 -9.41 77.87
CA SER A 505 93.06 -10.52 78.56
C SER A 505 93.94 -10.99 79.72
N ARG A 506 93.61 -10.56 80.93
CA ARG A 506 94.11 -11.17 82.17
C ARG A 506 93.65 -12.63 82.19
N LYS A 507 94.62 -13.53 82.07
CA LYS A 507 94.51 -14.95 82.41
C LYS A 507 93.84 -15.10 83.77
N ARG A 508 92.61 -15.62 83.79
CA ARG A 508 92.00 -16.21 84.99
C ARG A 508 92.71 -17.53 85.28
N GLN A 509 93.41 -17.59 86.42
CA GLN A 509 93.89 -18.83 87.00
C GLN A 509 92.72 -19.66 87.53
N ASN A 510 92.83 -20.96 87.29
CA ASN A 510 92.01 -22.03 87.83
C ASN A 510 92.04 -22.04 89.37
N SER A 511 90.89 -22.28 90.00
CA SER A 511 90.82 -23.15 91.17
C SER A 511 89.42 -23.76 91.29
N VAL A 512 89.41 -25.09 91.39
CA VAL A 512 88.26 -25.97 91.52
C VAL A 512 88.23 -26.51 92.96
N ALA A 513 87.01 -26.64 93.47
CA ALA A 513 86.54 -27.51 94.55
C ALA A 513 87.01 -27.29 96.01
N GLN A 514 86.03 -26.85 96.82
CA GLN A 514 85.48 -27.51 98.02
C GLN A 514 86.28 -28.66 98.64
N VAL A 515 86.45 -28.64 99.98
CA VAL A 515 85.80 -29.57 100.94
C VAL A 515 86.18 -29.21 102.40
N GLN A 516 85.17 -29.33 103.29
CA GLN A 516 85.16 -29.52 104.75
C GLN A 516 85.28 -28.34 105.76
N LEU A 517 84.14 -28.15 106.46
CA LEU A 517 83.87 -27.67 107.84
C LEU A 517 84.74 -28.33 108.94
N PRO A 518 84.67 -27.97 110.26
CA PRO A 518 83.79 -26.98 110.93
C PRO A 518 84.45 -26.08 112.02
N SER A 519 83.65 -25.10 112.46
CA SER A 519 83.35 -24.77 113.87
C SER A 519 83.74 -23.38 114.42
N ASN A 520 82.72 -22.82 115.08
CA ASN A 520 82.73 -21.94 116.25
C ASN A 520 82.96 -20.43 116.11
N GLY A 521 82.08 -19.70 116.82
CA GLY A 521 82.30 -18.33 117.29
C GLY A 521 81.33 -17.30 116.68
N THR A 522 80.08 -17.26 117.14
CA THR A 522 79.55 -16.21 118.03
C THR A 522 79.55 -14.77 117.49
N SER A 523 78.33 -14.23 117.33
CA SER A 523 77.88 -12.85 117.57
C SER A 523 78.55 -11.69 116.82
N PHE A 524 77.76 -10.80 116.21
CA PHE A 524 77.30 -9.55 116.83
C PHE A 524 76.52 -8.67 115.82
N LEU A 525 75.73 -7.76 116.38
CA LEU A 525 74.64 -6.95 115.81
C LEU A 525 75.04 -5.86 114.80
N GLY A 526 74.05 -5.40 114.01
CA GLY A 526 74.00 -4.02 113.47
C GLY A 526 73.29 -3.93 112.11
N ARG A 527 71.96 -3.83 112.02
CA ARG A 527 71.12 -2.61 112.14
C ARG A 527 71.11 -1.71 110.89
N LYS A 528 69.93 -1.72 110.23
CA LYS A 528 69.13 -0.65 109.60
C LYS A 528 69.87 0.50 108.87
N SER A 529 69.38 0.85 107.69
CA SER A 529 68.32 1.87 107.46
C SER A 529 68.27 2.24 105.96
N SER A 530 67.08 2.19 105.34
CA SER A 530 66.31 3.35 104.80
C SER A 530 67.08 4.22 103.79
N GLY A 531 66.56 4.65 102.66
CA GLY A 531 65.17 4.73 102.20
C GLY A 531 65.09 5.79 101.09
N GLY A 532 64.04 5.73 100.28
CA GLY A 532 63.46 6.88 99.55
C GLY A 532 63.83 6.93 98.06
N SER A 533 62.92 6.66 97.13
CA SER A 533 61.70 7.42 96.78
C SER A 533 62.02 8.83 96.31
N SER A 534 61.85 9.12 95.03
CA SER A 534 60.79 10.00 94.53
C SER A 534 60.83 10.11 93.00
N ASN A 535 59.62 10.05 92.44
CA ASN A 535 59.07 10.67 91.22
C ASN A 535 59.93 10.87 89.98
#